data_AF-A0A2G6LCT2-F1
#
_entry.id   AF-A0A2G6LCT2-F1
#
_cell.length_a   1.000
_cell.length_b   1.000
_cell.length_c   1.000
_cell.angle_alpha   90.00
_cell.angle_beta   90.00
_cell.angle_gamma   90.00
#
_symmetry.space_group_name_H-M   'P 1'
#
loop_
_entity.id
_entity.type
_entity.pdbx_description
1 polymer ?
#
loop_
_entity_poly.entity_id
_entity_poly.type
_entity_poly.pdbx_seq_one_letter_code
_entity_poly.pdbx_strand_id
1 'polypeptide(L)'
;MKKTLQQRAQALGVADAYWDVDGHYHPIDEAILTYFIESLMRQDTAIQSSRQNNRFDRVKVLPVNSKQTLPLDVVVSEYRLVDERQVIVEQTQKNSLQALSLPALDSGYYTLEMVDVNGNFQRW
;
A
#
# COMPACT_ATOMS: atom_id res chain seq x y z
N MET A 1 -12.49 20.09 11.25
CA MET A 1 -12.30 20.90 10.03
C MET A 1 -12.76 20.07 8.83
N LYS A 2 -13.66 20.59 7.99
CA LYS A 2 -14.02 19.91 6.73
C LYS A 2 -12.87 20.13 5.73
N LYS A 3 -12.38 19.05 5.10
CA LYS A 3 -11.37 19.16 4.03
C LYS A 3 -11.99 19.86 2.80
N THR A 4 -11.23 20.72 2.13
CA THR A 4 -11.67 21.34 0.87
C THR A 4 -11.78 20.27 -0.24
N LEU A 5 -12.45 20.60 -1.35
CA LEU A 5 -12.60 19.69 -2.48
C LEU A 5 -11.23 19.30 -3.07
N GLN A 6 -10.32 20.26 -3.18
CA GLN A 6 -8.95 20.08 -3.66
C GLN A 6 -8.14 19.16 -2.73
N GLN A 7 -8.26 19.34 -1.41
CA GLN A 7 -7.60 18.46 -0.43
C GLN A 7 -8.11 17.01 -0.51
N ARG A 8 -9.38 16.81 -0.90
CA ARG A 8 -9.95 15.48 -1.12
C ARG A 8 -9.45 14.87 -2.43
N ALA A 9 -9.39 15.65 -3.51
CA ALA A 9 -8.85 15.22 -4.80
C ALA A 9 -7.38 14.79 -4.69
N GLN A 10 -6.53 15.63 -4.09
CA GLN A 10 -5.10 15.34 -3.88
C GLN A 10 -4.89 14.06 -3.06
N ALA A 11 -5.70 13.84 -2.01
CA ALA A 11 -5.61 12.63 -1.19
C ALA A 11 -5.95 11.34 -1.95
N LEU A 12 -6.66 11.43 -3.07
CA LEU A 12 -7.00 10.33 -3.97
C LEU A 12 -6.07 10.24 -5.19
N GLY A 13 -5.00 11.06 -5.24
CA GLY A 13 -4.09 11.11 -6.38
C GLY A 13 -4.67 11.83 -7.61
N VAL A 14 -5.74 12.61 -7.45
CA VAL A 14 -6.32 13.44 -8.52
C VAL A 14 -5.67 14.83 -8.46
N ALA A 15 -5.04 15.24 -9.55
CA ALA A 15 -4.47 16.57 -9.69
C ALA A 15 -5.59 17.64 -9.71
N ASP A 16 -5.36 18.75 -9.01
CA ASP A 16 -6.25 19.91 -8.95
C ASP A 16 -5.89 21.02 -9.95
N ALA A 17 -4.77 20.87 -10.65
CA ALA A 17 -4.33 21.70 -11.77
C ALA A 17 -3.30 20.98 -12.64
N TYR A 18 -3.06 21.48 -13.84
CA TYR A 18 -1.97 21.04 -14.70
C TYR A 18 -1.40 22.18 -15.53
N TRP A 19 -0.22 21.96 -16.09
CA TRP A 19 0.37 22.81 -17.12
C TRP A 19 0.17 22.15 -18.48
N ASP A 20 -0.34 22.89 -19.46
CA ASP A 20 -0.47 22.38 -20.82
C ASP A 20 0.90 22.35 -21.55
N VAL A 21 0.88 21.83 -22.79
CA VAL A 21 2.09 21.69 -23.63
C VAL A 21 2.71 23.04 -24.02
N ASP A 22 1.92 24.11 -23.96
CA ASP A 22 2.36 25.48 -24.26
C ASP A 22 2.82 26.22 -23.00
N GLY A 23 2.74 25.57 -21.82
CA GLY A 23 3.17 26.13 -20.55
C GLY A 23 2.14 27.06 -19.90
N HIS A 24 0.85 26.94 -20.25
CA HIS A 24 -0.22 27.63 -19.52
C HIS A 24 -0.70 26.80 -18.33
N TYR A 25 -0.97 27.48 -17.21
CA TYR A 25 -1.52 26.87 -16.01
C TYR A 25 -3.05 26.78 -16.09
N HIS A 26 -3.58 25.59 -15.85
CA HIS A 26 -5.02 25.30 -15.88
C HIS A 26 -5.47 24.72 -14.53
N PRO A 27 -6.25 25.46 -13.72
CA PRO A 27 -6.94 24.86 -12.58
C PRO A 27 -8.05 23.92 -13.06
N ILE A 28 -8.30 22.84 -12.33
CA ILE A 28 -9.40 21.92 -12.65
C ILE A 28 -10.72 22.41 -12.04
N ASP A 29 -11.77 22.40 -12.84
CA ASP A 29 -13.13 22.75 -12.42
C ASP A 29 -13.65 21.86 -11.30
N GLU A 30 -14.41 22.44 -10.37
CA GLU A 30 -14.98 21.72 -9.22
C GLU A 30 -15.89 20.55 -9.64
N ALA A 31 -16.60 20.67 -10.76
CA ALA A 31 -17.44 19.60 -11.29
C ALA A 31 -16.61 18.37 -11.72
N ILE A 32 -15.44 18.60 -12.31
CA ILE A 32 -14.52 17.53 -12.73
C ILE A 32 -13.89 16.87 -11.51
N LEU A 33 -13.43 17.67 -10.53
CA LEU A 33 -12.91 17.15 -9.27
C LEU A 33 -13.95 16.28 -8.55
N THR A 34 -15.19 16.75 -8.48
CA THR A 34 -16.29 16.01 -7.85
C THR A 34 -16.54 14.69 -8.55
N TYR A 35 -16.61 14.69 -9.88
CA TYR A 35 -16.80 13.49 -10.68
C TYR A 35 -15.75 12.42 -10.40
N PHE A 36 -14.46 12.80 -10.38
CA PHE A 36 -13.38 11.84 -10.13
C PHE A 36 -13.36 11.35 -8.68
N ILE A 37 -13.57 12.24 -7.70
CA ILE A 37 -13.68 11.85 -6.29
C ILE A 37 -14.80 10.83 -6.11
N GLU A 38 -15.99 11.08 -6.65
CA GLU A 38 -17.13 10.17 -6.52
C GLU A 38 -16.89 8.84 -7.25
N SER A 39 -16.22 8.86 -8.40
CA SER A 39 -15.90 7.64 -9.16
C SER A 39 -14.91 6.75 -8.41
N LEU A 40 -13.84 7.34 -7.84
CA LEU A 40 -12.85 6.62 -7.04
C LEU A 40 -13.43 6.12 -5.71
N MET A 41 -14.24 6.95 -5.03
CA MET A 41 -14.90 6.55 -3.78
C MET A 41 -15.97 5.48 -3.97
N ARG A 42 -16.67 5.45 -5.13
CA ARG A 42 -17.63 4.39 -5.47
C ARG A 42 -16.93 3.05 -5.69
N GLN A 43 -15.78 3.05 -6.35
CA GLN A 43 -14.94 1.86 -6.45
C GLN A 43 -14.49 1.41 -5.05
N ASP A 44 -14.09 2.34 -4.19
CA ASP A 44 -13.74 2.01 -2.81
C ASP A 44 -14.90 1.41 -2.01
N THR A 45 -16.14 1.85 -2.21
CA THR A 45 -17.30 1.30 -1.47
C THR A 45 -17.72 -0.09 -1.97
N ALA A 46 -17.65 -0.35 -3.28
CA ALA A 46 -17.86 -1.68 -3.84
C ALA A 46 -16.75 -2.67 -3.45
N ILE A 47 -15.52 -2.17 -3.29
CA ILE A 47 -14.39 -2.95 -2.77
C ILE A 47 -14.53 -3.11 -1.25
N GLN A 48 -15.04 -2.12 -0.50
CA GLN A 48 -15.17 -2.20 0.96
C GLN A 48 -16.18 -3.25 1.44
N SER A 49 -17.28 -3.47 0.73
CA SER A 49 -18.21 -4.57 1.02
C SER A 49 -17.62 -5.96 0.75
N SER A 50 -16.52 -6.06 -0.03
CA SER A 50 -15.72 -7.29 -0.21
C SER A 50 -14.44 -7.32 0.65
N ARG A 51 -14.05 -6.21 1.29
CA ARG A 51 -12.84 -6.08 2.14
C ARG A 51 -12.91 -6.75 3.50
N GLN A 52 -14.05 -7.30 3.94
CA GLN A 52 -14.01 -8.18 5.11
C GLN A 52 -13.15 -9.43 4.86
N ASN A 53 -12.98 -9.84 3.59
CA ASN A 53 -12.14 -11.00 3.23
C ASN A 53 -11.11 -10.73 2.10
N ASN A 54 -11.16 -9.58 1.41
CA ASN A 54 -10.24 -9.27 0.30
C ASN A 54 -9.61 -7.89 0.48
N ARG A 55 -8.63 -7.78 1.40
CA ARG A 55 -7.62 -6.73 1.31
C ARG A 55 -6.78 -7.09 0.08
N PHE A 56 -6.98 -6.41 -1.05
CA PHE A 56 -5.96 -6.40 -2.10
C PHE A 56 -4.63 -6.10 -1.40
N ASP A 57 -3.71 -7.05 -1.54
CA ASP A 57 -2.55 -7.25 -0.68
C ASP A 57 -1.73 -5.98 -0.54
N ARG A 58 -1.12 -5.80 0.63
CA ARG A 58 -0.22 -4.70 0.92
C ARG A 58 1.09 -4.91 0.15
N VAL A 59 1.03 -4.69 -1.16
CA VAL A 59 2.19 -4.86 -2.04
C VAL A 59 3.19 -3.74 -1.77
N LYS A 60 4.42 -4.12 -1.48
CA LYS A 60 5.55 -3.19 -1.37
C LYS A 60 6.53 -3.48 -2.49
N VAL A 61 6.80 -2.47 -3.32
CA VAL A 61 7.85 -2.53 -4.34
C VAL A 61 9.13 -1.96 -3.75
N LEU A 62 10.22 -2.72 -3.85
CA LEU A 62 11.53 -2.36 -3.32
C LEU A 62 12.57 -2.37 -4.45
N PRO A 63 13.59 -1.50 -4.41
CA PRO A 63 14.71 -1.58 -5.33
C PRO A 63 15.47 -2.90 -5.15
N VAL A 64 15.85 -3.52 -6.26
CA VAL A 64 16.66 -4.75 -6.27
C VAL A 64 17.98 -4.53 -5.50
N ASN A 65 18.45 -5.56 -4.82
CA ASN A 65 19.72 -5.58 -4.09
C ASN A 65 19.88 -4.50 -3.00
N SER A 66 18.77 -3.93 -2.53
CA SER A 66 18.78 -2.96 -1.44
C SER A 66 18.25 -3.59 -0.15
N LYS A 67 18.98 -3.40 0.95
CA LYS A 67 18.46 -3.71 2.29
C LYS A 67 17.41 -2.68 2.66
N GLN A 68 16.28 -3.14 3.20
CA GLN A 68 15.14 -2.27 3.48
C GLN A 68 14.55 -2.59 4.83
N THR A 69 14.16 -1.55 5.58
CA THR A 69 13.38 -1.72 6.79
C THR A 69 11.92 -1.43 6.48
N LEU A 70 11.06 -2.44 6.62
CA LEU A 70 9.62 -2.31 6.49
C LEU A 70 9.01 -1.99 7.86
N PRO A 71 8.45 -0.79 8.08
CA PRO A 71 7.66 -0.52 9.27
C PRO A 71 6.37 -1.36 9.22
N LEU A 72 5.98 -1.90 10.36
CA LEU A 72 4.77 -2.71 10.50
C LEU A 72 3.71 -1.94 11.30
N ASP A 73 2.45 -2.04 10.87
CA ASP A 73 1.34 -1.42 11.59
C ASP A 73 0.96 -2.20 12.86
N VAL A 74 1.45 -3.43 13.01
CA VAL A 74 1.18 -4.33 14.13
C VAL A 74 2.48 -4.93 14.65
N VAL A 75 2.45 -5.36 15.92
CA VAL A 75 3.57 -6.12 16.50
C VAL A 75 3.49 -7.56 15.98
N VAL A 76 4.45 -7.94 15.16
CA VAL A 76 4.56 -9.27 14.55
C VAL A 76 5.34 -10.19 15.47
N SER A 77 4.79 -11.38 15.72
CA SER A 77 5.38 -12.46 16.52
C SER A 77 6.28 -13.37 15.69
N GLU A 78 5.86 -13.66 14.46
CA GLU A 78 6.53 -14.57 13.53
C GLU A 78 6.40 -14.04 12.10
N TYR A 79 7.43 -14.24 11.28
CA TYR A 79 7.31 -13.98 9.85
C TYR A 79 8.13 -14.95 9.02
N ARG A 80 7.71 -15.09 7.76
CA ARG A 80 8.38 -15.87 6.73
C ARG A 80 8.32 -15.09 5.42
N LEU A 81 9.47 -14.95 4.77
CA LEU A 81 9.58 -14.42 3.42
C LEU A 81 9.86 -15.57 2.44
N VAL A 82 9.02 -15.72 1.43
CA VAL A 82 9.20 -16.72 0.36
C VAL A 82 9.34 -16.07 -1.00
N ASP A 83 10.15 -16.68 -1.85
CA ASP A 83 10.25 -16.30 -3.26
C ASP A 83 9.10 -16.88 -4.11
N GLU A 84 9.11 -16.57 -5.41
CA GLU A 84 8.16 -17.08 -6.40
C GLU A 84 8.13 -18.62 -6.49
N ARG A 85 9.20 -19.29 -6.08
CA ARG A 85 9.34 -20.76 -6.08
C ARG A 85 8.93 -21.38 -4.74
N GLN A 86 8.39 -20.57 -3.83
CA GLN A 86 7.99 -20.94 -2.47
C GLN A 86 9.17 -21.34 -1.56
N VAL A 87 10.40 -20.97 -1.92
CA VAL A 87 11.59 -21.20 -1.11
C VAL A 87 11.66 -20.15 -0.01
N ILE A 88 11.95 -20.59 1.23
CA ILE A 88 12.15 -19.69 2.37
C ILE A 88 13.47 -18.95 2.19
N VAL A 89 13.37 -17.63 2.06
CA VAL A 89 14.52 -16.74 1.95
C VAL A 89 14.93 -16.25 3.33
N GLU A 90 13.94 -15.96 4.18
CA GLU A 90 14.15 -15.52 5.55
C GLU A 90 12.96 -15.92 6.42
N GLN A 91 13.21 -16.18 7.70
CA GLN A 91 12.16 -16.42 8.68
C GLN A 91 12.61 -16.00 10.07
N THR A 92 11.66 -15.68 10.93
CA THR A 92 11.88 -15.43 12.36
C THR A 92 10.72 -16.00 13.16
N GLN A 93 11.03 -16.56 14.32
CA GLN A 93 10.05 -17.10 15.26
C GLN A 93 10.19 -16.41 16.62
N LYS A 94 9.05 -16.07 17.24
CA LYS A 94 8.93 -15.60 18.62
C LYS A 94 9.68 -14.30 18.95
N ASN A 95 9.50 -13.26 18.13
CA ASN A 95 10.00 -11.92 18.41
C ASN A 95 8.85 -10.92 18.49
N SER A 96 9.01 -9.79 19.18
CA SER A 96 8.03 -8.69 19.12
C SER A 96 8.55 -7.61 18.17
N LEU A 97 8.27 -7.77 16.86
CA LEU A 97 8.79 -6.89 15.82
C LEU A 97 7.77 -5.81 15.43
N GLN A 98 8.18 -4.55 15.48
CA GLN A 98 7.43 -3.41 14.91
C GLN A 98 7.99 -2.97 13.54
N ALA A 99 9.09 -3.59 13.12
CA ALA A 99 9.65 -3.40 11.79
C ALA A 99 10.42 -4.66 11.37
N LEU A 100 10.44 -4.94 10.06
CA LEU A 100 11.21 -6.03 9.47
C LEU A 100 12.42 -5.47 8.75
N SER A 101 13.60 -5.98 9.03
CA SER A 101 14.80 -5.67 8.25
C SER A 101 14.96 -6.72 7.17
N LEU A 102 14.55 -6.40 5.95
CA LEU A 102 14.67 -7.31 4.81
C LEU A 102 16.11 -7.31 4.25
N PRO A 103 16.63 -8.48 3.84
CA PRO A 103 17.91 -8.61 3.16
C PRO A 103 17.84 -7.95 1.78
N ALA A 104 19.01 -7.84 1.15
CA ALA A 104 19.07 -7.49 -0.25
C ALA A 104 18.48 -8.65 -1.08
N LEU A 105 17.32 -8.41 -1.69
CA LEU A 105 16.59 -9.38 -2.50
C LEU A 105 16.93 -9.20 -3.98
N ASP A 106 16.97 -10.30 -4.71
CA ASP A 106 17.05 -10.31 -6.17
C ASP A 106 15.74 -9.81 -6.79
N SER A 107 15.74 -9.57 -8.10
CA SER A 107 14.53 -9.19 -8.81
C SER A 107 13.54 -10.35 -8.84
N GLY A 108 12.33 -10.13 -8.35
CA GLY A 108 11.28 -11.14 -8.39
C GLY A 108 10.09 -10.76 -7.52
N TYR A 109 9.16 -11.71 -7.41
CA TYR A 109 8.01 -11.60 -6.51
C TYR A 109 8.29 -12.40 -5.25
N TYR A 110 8.00 -11.77 -4.12
CA TYR A 110 8.11 -12.39 -2.81
C TYR A 110 6.76 -12.30 -2.11
N THR A 111 6.45 -13.30 -1.32
CA THR A 111 5.33 -13.26 -0.39
C THR A 111 5.89 -13.12 1.02
N LEU A 112 5.35 -12.16 1.77
CA LEU A 112 5.63 -11.99 3.19
C LEU A 112 4.43 -12.50 4.01
N GLU A 113 4.65 -13.58 4.73
CA GLU A 113 3.69 -14.19 5.65
C GLU A 113 4.03 -13.78 7.08
N MET A 114 3.06 -13.31 7.85
CA MET A 114 3.25 -12.79 9.20
C MET A 114 2.15 -13.29 10.14
N VAL A 115 2.52 -13.50 11.40
CA VAL A 115 1.59 -13.75 12.50
C VAL A 115 1.81 -12.64 13.52
N ASP A 116 0.75 -11.95 13.95
CA ASP A 116 0.88 -10.94 15.00
C ASP A 116 0.94 -11.57 16.40
N VAL A 117 1.23 -10.78 17.42
CA VAL A 117 1.28 -11.25 18.83
C VAL A 117 -0.07 -11.73 19.36
N ASN A 118 -1.17 -11.42 18.68
CA ASN A 118 -2.51 -11.89 19.00
C ASN A 118 -2.88 -13.18 18.23
N GLY A 119 -1.98 -13.69 17.38
CA GLY A 119 -2.20 -14.87 16.56
C GLY A 119 -2.92 -14.61 15.23
N ASN A 120 -3.10 -13.35 14.82
CA ASN A 120 -3.71 -13.04 13.53
C ASN A 120 -2.70 -13.21 12.39
N PHE A 121 -3.08 -13.98 11.39
CA PHE A 121 -2.28 -14.16 10.18
C PHE A 121 -2.48 -13.02 9.20
N GLN A 122 -1.39 -12.56 8.58
CA GLN A 122 -1.36 -11.59 7.50
C GLN A 122 -0.44 -12.09 6.38
N ARG A 123 -0.83 -11.80 5.14
CA ARG A 123 -0.05 -12.08 3.95
C ARG A 123 0.06 -10.81 3.13
N TRP A 124 1.27 -10.49 2.70
CA TRP A 124 1.61 -9.34 1.86
C TRP A 124 2.33 -9.84 0.60
#